data_AF-A0A3D1SLX1-F1
#
_entry.id   AF-A0A3D1SLX1-F1
#
_cell.length_a   1.000
_cell.length_b   1.000
_cell.length_c   1.000
_cell.angle_alpha   90.00
_cell.angle_beta   90.00
_cell.angle_gamma   90.00
#
_symmetry.space_group_name_H-M   'P 1'
#
loop_
_entity.id
_entity.type
_entity.pdbx_description
1 polymer ?
#
loop_
_entity_poly.entity_id
_entity_poly.type
_entity_poly.pdbx_seq_one_letter_code
_entity_poly.pdbx_strand_id
1 'polypeptide(L)'
;MEWYFEQHLEFPFTQKVRARKAAASIATYGEVLFKHVFQDNKDVYAEFKALLKVGLEQVQIEVTGSPKFHALHWEALKDPELAKPLALQAMMVRRNMQPPPFEVSVQPASTINLLIVTARPYGMKDVSYRT
;
A
#
# COMPACT_ATOMS: atom_id res chain seq x y z
N MET A 1 11.21 0.11 8.28
CA MET A 1 10.99 0.72 6.94
C MET A 1 10.86 2.24 7.03
N GLU A 2 10.31 2.76 8.13
CA GLU A 2 10.27 4.19 8.53
C GLU A 2 11.51 5.00 8.13
N TRP A 3 12.72 4.56 8.53
CA TRP A 3 13.98 5.22 8.14
C TRP A 3 14.11 5.53 6.64
N TYR A 4 13.68 4.61 5.78
CA TYR A 4 13.80 4.75 4.32
C TYR A 4 12.77 5.71 3.74
N PHE A 5 11.57 5.74 4.32
CA PHE A 5 10.50 6.63 3.88
C PHE A 5 10.58 8.03 4.49
N GLU A 6 11.35 8.20 5.56
CA GLU A 6 11.48 9.50 6.24
C GLU A 6 12.92 10.01 6.12
N GLN A 7 13.84 9.45 6.90
CA GLN A 7 15.19 9.99 7.05
C GLN A 7 16.02 9.92 5.76
N HIS A 8 15.86 8.89 4.94
CA HIS A 8 16.60 8.79 3.68
C HIS A 8 16.22 9.91 2.70
N LEU A 9 14.96 10.37 2.70
CA LEU A 9 14.50 11.42 1.78
C LEU A 9 15.10 12.80 2.07
N GLU A 10 15.55 13.03 3.31
CA GLU A 10 16.27 14.26 3.68
C GLU A 10 17.64 14.31 3.00
N PHE A 11 18.36 13.19 2.96
CA PHE A 11 19.71 13.09 2.40
C PHE A 11 19.86 11.88 1.46
N PRO A 12 19.18 11.87 0.29
CA PRO A 12 19.04 10.69 -0.56
C PRO A 12 20.35 10.24 -1.22
N PHE A 13 21.38 11.09 -1.19
CA PHE A 13 22.70 10.78 -1.74
C PHE A 13 23.63 10.11 -0.71
N THR A 14 23.25 10.11 0.57
CA THR A 14 24.01 9.52 1.66
C THR A 14 23.51 8.10 1.98
N GLN A 15 24.37 7.26 2.59
CA GLN A 15 23.99 5.92 3.06
C GLN A 15 23.39 4.99 1.98
N LYS A 16 23.88 5.08 0.73
CA LYS A 16 23.37 4.33 -0.44
C LYS A 16 23.23 2.81 -0.21
N VAL A 17 24.14 2.21 0.55
CA VAL A 17 24.06 0.77 0.91
C VAL A 17 22.86 0.49 1.82
N ARG A 18 22.62 1.33 2.83
CA ARG A 18 21.47 1.19 3.74
C ARG A 18 20.16 1.44 2.99
N ALA A 19 20.13 2.43 2.10
CA ALA A 19 19.00 2.70 1.21
C ALA A 19 18.64 1.49 0.34
N ARG A 20 19.64 0.89 -0.34
CA ARG A 20 19.42 -0.33 -1.13
C ARG A 20 18.92 -1.50 -0.29
N LYS A 21 19.49 -1.72 0.91
CA LYS A 21 19.03 -2.78 1.83
C LYS A 21 17.59 -2.53 2.29
N ALA A 22 17.25 -1.30 2.62
CA ALA A 22 15.90 -0.94 3.04
C ALA A 22 14.89 -1.08 1.89
N ALA A 23 15.24 -0.66 0.67
CA ALA A 23 14.42 -0.89 -0.52
C ALA A 23 14.17 -2.38 -0.76
N ALA A 24 15.22 -3.22 -0.68
CA ALA A 24 15.10 -4.67 -0.78
C ALA A 24 14.18 -5.25 0.31
N SER A 25 14.23 -4.72 1.54
CA SER A 25 13.36 -5.18 2.63
C SER A 25 11.88 -4.94 2.36
N ILE A 26 11.51 -3.94 1.53
CA ILE A 26 10.12 -3.72 1.10
C ILE A 26 9.64 -4.88 0.25
N ALA A 27 10.43 -5.31 -0.74
CA ALA A 27 10.08 -6.44 -1.59
C ALA A 27 9.98 -7.73 -0.77
N THR A 28 10.94 -7.99 0.12
CA THR A 28 10.91 -9.17 1.00
C THR A 28 9.69 -9.17 1.91
N TYR A 29 9.34 -8.04 2.53
CA TYR A 29 8.12 -7.91 3.33
C TYR A 29 6.87 -8.23 2.50
N GLY A 30 6.79 -7.67 1.29
CA GLY A 30 5.69 -7.87 0.35
C GLY A 30 5.46 -9.32 -0.05
N GLU A 31 6.55 -10.05 -0.31
CA GLU A 31 6.52 -11.47 -0.68
C GLU A 31 6.10 -12.36 0.49
N VAL A 32 6.57 -12.05 1.71
CA VAL A 32 6.13 -12.75 2.92
C VAL A 32 4.65 -12.51 3.19
N LEU A 33 4.19 -11.27 3.03
CA LEU A 33 2.77 -10.93 3.17
C LEU A 33 1.92 -11.68 2.13
N PHE A 34 2.38 -11.73 0.87
CA PHE A 34 1.68 -12.46 -0.19
C PHE A 34 1.56 -13.95 0.12
N LYS A 35 2.63 -14.55 0.62
CA LYS A 35 2.61 -15.96 1.04
C LYS A 35 1.52 -16.24 2.08
N HIS A 36 1.47 -15.42 3.14
CA HIS A 36 0.46 -15.60 4.19
C HIS A 36 -0.98 -15.40 3.71
N VAL A 37 -1.20 -14.53 2.72
CA VAL A 37 -2.56 -14.22 2.21
C VAL A 37 -3.03 -15.27 1.22
N PHE A 38 -2.17 -15.65 0.26
CA PHE A 38 -2.58 -16.48 -0.87
C PHE A 38 -2.03 -17.90 -0.82
N GLN A 39 -0.75 -18.10 -0.45
CA GLN A 39 -0.10 -19.40 -0.62
C GLN A 39 -0.40 -20.39 0.51
N ASP A 40 -0.80 -19.91 1.68
CA ASP A 40 -1.22 -20.79 2.78
C ASP A 40 -2.57 -21.49 2.46
N ASN A 41 -3.33 -21.01 1.47
CA ASN A 41 -4.54 -21.66 0.96
C ASN A 41 -4.47 -21.86 -0.56
N LYS A 42 -4.33 -23.13 -0.99
CA LYS A 42 -4.16 -23.48 -2.41
C LYS A 42 -5.31 -23.05 -3.31
N ASP A 43 -6.54 -23.05 -2.81
CA ASP A 43 -7.71 -22.70 -3.62
C ASP A 43 -7.71 -21.20 -3.91
N VAL A 44 -7.40 -20.38 -2.89
CA VAL A 44 -7.25 -18.92 -3.02
C VAL A 44 -6.11 -18.58 -3.98
N TYR A 45 -4.98 -19.28 -3.90
CA TYR A 45 -3.88 -19.07 -4.85
C TYR A 45 -4.29 -19.43 -6.29
N ALA A 46 -5.02 -20.53 -6.49
CA ALA A 46 -5.48 -20.95 -7.82
C ALA A 46 -6.45 -19.93 -8.44
N GLU A 47 -7.39 -19.39 -7.66
CA GLU A 47 -8.29 -18.32 -8.09
C GLU A 47 -7.52 -17.05 -8.47
N PHE A 48 -6.55 -16.64 -7.66
CA PHE A 48 -5.68 -15.51 -7.98
C PHE A 48 -4.91 -15.74 -9.30
N LYS A 49 -4.35 -16.93 -9.53
CA LYS A 49 -3.67 -17.25 -10.80
C LYS A 49 -4.63 -17.24 -12.00
N ALA A 50 -5.91 -17.57 -11.80
CA ALA A 50 -6.91 -17.45 -12.86
C ALA A 50 -7.19 -15.98 -13.19
N LEU A 51 -7.28 -15.09 -12.18
CA LEU A 51 -7.43 -13.64 -12.38
C LEU A 51 -6.24 -13.02 -13.12
N LEU A 52 -5.02 -13.50 -12.89
CA LEU A 52 -3.84 -13.05 -13.65
C LEU A 52 -3.98 -13.24 -15.17
N LYS A 53 -4.76 -14.25 -15.61
CA LYS A 53 -4.99 -14.49 -17.04
C LYS A 53 -5.95 -13.47 -17.67
N VAL A 54 -6.83 -12.87 -16.87
CA VAL A 54 -7.77 -11.83 -17.29
C VAL A 54 -7.08 -10.47 -17.39
N GLY A 55 -6.09 -10.23 -16.53
CA GLY A 55 -5.32 -8.99 -16.44
C GLY A 55 -5.57 -8.26 -15.12
N LEU A 56 -4.50 -7.87 -14.43
CA LEU A 56 -4.57 -7.23 -13.11
C LEU A 56 -5.17 -5.83 -13.16
N GLU A 57 -5.09 -5.16 -14.30
CA GLU A 57 -5.67 -3.83 -14.52
C GLU A 57 -7.20 -3.81 -14.43
N GLN A 58 -7.83 -4.98 -14.59
CA GLN A 58 -9.28 -5.17 -14.47
C GLN A 58 -9.70 -5.66 -13.08
N VAL A 59 -8.74 -5.86 -12.17
CA VAL A 59 -8.97 -6.39 -10.83
C VAL A 59 -8.91 -5.24 -9.82
N GLN A 60 -9.88 -5.24 -8.90
CA GLN A 60 -9.85 -4.42 -7.70
C GLN A 60 -9.55 -5.30 -6.48
N ILE A 61 -8.54 -4.90 -5.71
CA ILE A 61 -8.18 -5.53 -4.44
C ILE A 61 -8.80 -4.71 -3.32
N GLU A 62 -9.76 -5.31 -2.61
CA GLU A 62 -10.37 -4.70 -1.42
C GLU A 62 -9.74 -5.27 -0.16
N VAL A 63 -9.10 -4.41 0.64
CA VAL A 63 -8.62 -4.77 1.97
C VAL A 63 -9.71 -4.41 2.97
N THR A 64 -10.23 -5.40 3.69
CA THR A 64 -11.24 -5.23 4.74
C THR A 64 -10.76 -5.88 6.03
N GLY A 65 -10.95 -5.22 7.17
CA GLY A 65 -10.59 -5.82 8.47
C GLY A 65 -10.54 -4.83 9.62
N SER A 66 -9.86 -5.25 10.69
CA SER A 66 -9.67 -4.40 11.88
C SER A 66 -8.72 -3.22 11.60
N PRO A 67 -8.73 -2.15 12.41
CA PRO A 67 -7.74 -1.08 12.29
C PRO A 67 -6.29 -1.58 12.33
N LYS A 68 -5.99 -2.60 13.14
CA LYS A 68 -4.67 -3.24 13.18
C LYS A 68 -4.33 -3.96 11.88
N PHE A 69 -5.32 -4.60 11.24
CA PHE A 69 -5.14 -5.24 9.94
C PHE A 69 -4.84 -4.20 8.85
N HIS A 70 -5.48 -3.04 8.91
CA HIS A 70 -5.14 -1.90 8.04
C HIS A 70 -3.76 -1.30 8.37
N ALA A 71 -3.15 -1.55 9.52
CA ALA A 71 -1.79 -1.03 9.77
C ALA A 71 -0.70 -1.75 8.95
N LEU A 72 -1.01 -2.88 8.30
CA LEU A 72 -0.08 -3.59 7.42
C LEU A 72 0.17 -2.80 6.12
N HIS A 73 1.36 -2.99 5.54
CA HIS A 73 1.78 -2.35 4.28
C HIS A 73 1.24 -3.13 3.08
N TRP A 74 -0.07 -3.11 2.90
CA TRP A 74 -0.77 -3.77 1.78
C TRP A 74 -0.26 -3.31 0.41
N GLU A 75 0.21 -2.07 0.32
CA GLU A 75 0.78 -1.48 -0.88
C GLU A 75 2.09 -2.17 -1.30
N ALA A 76 2.77 -2.86 -0.38
CA ALA A 76 3.96 -3.67 -0.66
C ALA A 76 3.63 -5.10 -1.11
N LEU A 77 2.37 -5.55 -1.02
CA LEU A 77 1.94 -6.91 -1.37
C LEU A 77 2.43 -7.30 -2.77
N LYS A 78 3.26 -8.36 -2.85
CA LYS A 78 3.96 -8.74 -4.07
C LYS A 78 3.96 -10.25 -4.26
N ASP A 79 3.44 -10.72 -5.39
CA ASP A 79 3.70 -12.08 -5.86
C ASP A 79 5.20 -12.21 -6.21
N PRO A 80 5.94 -13.20 -5.67
CA PRO A 80 7.33 -13.47 -6.03
C PRO A 80 7.55 -13.62 -7.55
N GLU A 81 6.56 -14.15 -8.28
CA GLU A 81 6.66 -14.40 -9.73
C GLU A 81 6.43 -13.14 -10.57
N LEU A 82 5.90 -12.06 -9.98
CA LEU A 82 5.66 -10.79 -10.67
C LEU A 82 6.78 -9.80 -10.44
N ALA A 83 7.06 -8.99 -11.47
CA ALA A 83 8.11 -7.98 -11.42
C ALA A 83 7.77 -6.80 -10.50
N LYS A 84 6.49 -6.47 -10.35
CA LYS A 84 6.00 -5.31 -9.58
C LYS A 84 5.06 -5.75 -8.45
N PRO A 85 4.94 -4.96 -7.36
CA PRO A 85 3.86 -5.11 -6.38
C PRO A 85 2.48 -5.02 -7.02
N LEU A 86 1.47 -5.61 -6.37
CA LEU A 86 0.10 -5.65 -6.89
C LEU A 86 -0.55 -4.25 -6.94
N ALA A 87 -0.24 -3.38 -5.98
CA ALA A 87 -0.77 -2.01 -5.94
C ALA A 87 -0.30 -1.12 -7.11
N LEU A 88 0.71 -1.54 -7.87
CA LEU A 88 1.16 -0.84 -9.09
C LEU A 88 0.56 -1.42 -10.38
N GLN A 89 -0.28 -2.46 -10.26
CA GLN A 89 -0.83 -3.22 -11.38
C GLN A 89 -2.36 -3.35 -11.30
N ALA A 90 -2.91 -3.30 -10.10
CA ALA A 90 -4.34 -3.39 -9.81
C ALA A 90 -4.77 -2.22 -8.90
N MET A 91 -6.04 -1.83 -9.00
CA MET A 91 -6.60 -0.85 -8.07
C MET A 91 -6.69 -1.48 -6.68
N MET A 92 -6.15 -0.80 -5.66
CA MET A 92 -6.21 -1.27 -4.28
C MET A 92 -6.95 -0.26 -3.42
N VAL A 93 -7.99 -0.72 -2.73
CA VAL A 93 -8.83 0.11 -1.87
C VAL A 93 -8.93 -0.49 -0.47
N ARG A 94 -8.95 0.37 0.54
CA ARG A 94 -9.20 -0.01 1.94
C ARG A 94 -10.65 0.31 2.25
N ARG A 95 -11.43 -0.70 2.59
CA ARG A 95 -12.86 -0.56 2.81
C ARG A 95 -13.19 -0.68 4.29
N ASN A 96 -13.86 0.35 4.81
CA ASN A 96 -14.40 0.32 6.16
C ASN A 96 -15.71 -0.48 6.16
N MET A 97 -15.79 -1.52 7.00
CA MET A 97 -16.97 -2.35 7.13
C MET A 97 -18.05 -1.73 8.03
N GLN A 98 -17.72 -0.63 8.73
CA GLN A 98 -18.66 0.17 9.51
C GLN A 98 -18.95 1.47 8.75
N PRO A 99 -20.03 1.52 7.95
CA PRO A 99 -20.39 2.76 7.28
C PRO A 99 -20.69 3.85 8.32
N PRO A 100 -20.27 5.10 8.07
CA PRO A 100 -20.65 6.21 8.93
C PRO A 100 -22.18 6.33 8.98
N PRO A 101 -22.77 6.75 10.12
CA PRO A 101 -24.22 6.76 10.32
C PRO A 101 -24.95 7.89 9.55
N PHE A 102 -24.26 8.59 8.67
CA PHE A 102 -24.80 9.71 7.91
C PHE A 102 -24.50 9.54 6.42
N GLU A 103 -25.46 9.91 5.60
CA GLU A 103 -25.28 9.96 4.15
C GLU A 103 -24.52 11.23 3.77
N VAL A 104 -23.45 11.06 3.00
CA VAL A 104 -22.68 12.19 2.45
C VAL A 104 -23.30 12.57 1.11
N SER A 105 -24.00 13.70 1.07
CA SER A 105 -24.44 14.31 -0.19
C SER A 105 -23.27 15.03 -0.84
N VAL A 106 -22.67 14.45 -1.87
CA VAL A 106 -21.63 15.10 -2.68
C VAL A 106 -22.30 16.06 -3.65
N GLN A 107 -22.12 17.37 -3.43
CA GLN A 107 -22.53 18.40 -4.37
C GLN A 107 -21.60 18.37 -5.59
N PRO A 108 -22.11 18.39 -6.84
CA PRO A 108 -21.27 18.52 -8.02
C PRO A 108 -20.45 19.82 -7.94
N ALA A 109 -19.12 19.71 -8.00
CA ALA A 109 -18.21 20.84 -8.00
C ALA A 109 -17.32 20.78 -9.25
N SER A 110 -17.12 21.92 -9.91
CA SER A 110 -16.16 22.05 -11.02
C SER A 110 -14.71 22.11 -10.56
N THR A 111 -14.47 22.11 -9.25
CA THR A 111 -13.15 22.22 -8.62
C THR A 111 -12.95 21.07 -7.64
N ILE A 112 -11.81 20.39 -7.74
CA ILE A 112 -11.41 19.35 -6.79
C ILE A 112 -10.76 20.04 -5.58
N ASN A 113 -11.41 19.98 -4.42
CA ASN A 113 -10.85 20.47 -3.16
C ASN A 113 -10.07 19.34 -2.48
N LEU A 114 -8.73 19.42 -2.50
CA LEU A 114 -7.86 18.43 -1.89
C LEU A 114 -7.51 18.84 -0.45
N LEU A 115 -8.00 18.08 0.54
CA LEU A 115 -7.51 18.14 1.91
C LEU A 115 -6.48 17.03 2.12
N ILE A 116 -5.21 17.42 2.23
CA ILE A 116 -4.12 16.50 2.54
C ILE A 116 -3.88 16.53 4.05
N VAL A 117 -4.22 15.44 4.73
CA VAL A 117 -3.90 15.24 6.15
C VAL A 117 -2.76 14.23 6.23
N THR A 118 -1.63 14.65 6.80
CA THR A 118 -0.48 13.76 7.05
C THR A 118 -0.33 13.56 8.55
N ALA A 119 -0.11 12.32 8.99
CA ALA A 119 0.25 12.06 10.37
C ALA A 119 1.65 12.63 10.61
N ARG A 120 1.79 13.50 11.62
CA ARG A 120 3.07 14.11 12.02
C ARG A 120 3.46 13.66 13.44
N PRO A 121 3.72 12.36 13.65
CA PRO A 121 3.94 11.81 14.99
C PRO A 121 5.13 12.45 15.71
N TYR A 122 6.13 12.96 14.98
CA TYR A 122 7.30 13.63 15.57
C TYR A 122 7.34 15.14 15.29
N GLY A 123 6.24 15.72 14.78
CA GLY A 123 6.04 17.16 14.66
C GLY A 123 7.08 17.81 13.74
N MET A 124 7.91 18.71 14.28
CA MET A 124 8.98 19.39 13.52
C MET A 124 10.10 18.46 13.05
N LYS A 125 10.19 17.23 13.57
CA LYS A 125 11.22 16.25 13.17
C LYS A 125 10.82 15.42 11.97
N ASP A 126 9.55 15.49 11.55
CA ASP A 126 9.09 14.79 10.35
C ASP A 126 9.49 15.58 9.10
N VAL A 127 9.80 14.87 8.01
CA VAL A 127 10.21 15.46 6.73
C VAL A 127 9.15 16.44 6.25
N SER A 128 9.55 17.66 5.90
CA SER A 128 8.63 18.66 5.35
C SER A 128 7.99 18.19 4.04
N TYR A 129 6.72 18.54 3.85
CA TYR A 129 6.05 18.36 2.56
C TYR A 129 6.84 19.08 1.46
N ARG A 130 7.18 18.37 0.38
CA ARG A 130 7.89 18.92 -0.79
C ARG A 130 6.91 19.00 -1.95
N THR A 131 6.68 20.21 -2.47
CA THR A 131 5.96 20.48 -3.72
C THR A 131 6.88 20.42 -4.92
#